data_AF-W1J6U9-F1
#
_entry.id   AF-W1J6U9-F1
#
_cell.length_a   1.000
_cell.length_b   1.000
_cell.length_c   1.000
_cell.angle_alpha   90.00
_cell.angle_beta   90.00
_cell.angle_gamma   90.00
#
_symmetry.space_group_name_H-M   'P 1'
#
loop_
_entity.id
_entity.type
_entity.pdbx_description
1 polymer ?
#
loop_
_entity_poly.entity_id
_entity_poly.type
_entity_poly.pdbx_seq_one_letter_code
_entity_poly.pdbx_strand_id
1 'polypeptide(L)'
;MIFPFNIPVKESEKDPQLPEKISRELPVIIRHLLNEFADQNKAKKLLQAQRDSNEALTVKSHSDPLYRFCGYLMSVNDVTGMKMGNKNISPRAPRLYLYHAYLSFMEAHGFERPLTLTKFGESIPKIMLEYRKEYRKVRTKKGYSYNVELSEEAEEWLPSVPECRDFTSPV
;
A
#
# COMPACT_ATOMS: atom_id res chain seq x y z
N MET A 1 16.52 2.71 -8.47
CA MET A 1 16.58 3.99 -7.76
C MET A 1 15.62 4.95 -8.45
N ILE A 2 14.55 5.32 -7.77
CA ILE A 2 13.56 6.34 -8.09
C ILE A 2 14.15 7.61 -7.51
N PHE A 3 14.36 8.61 -8.36
CA PHE A 3 14.87 9.90 -7.93
C PHE A 3 13.70 10.78 -7.47
N PRO A 4 13.59 11.09 -6.17
CA PRO A 4 12.59 12.03 -5.71
C PRO A 4 13.02 13.46 -6.09
N PHE A 5 12.13 14.21 -6.73
CA PHE A 5 12.31 15.64 -7.01
C PHE A 5 11.61 16.50 -5.94
N ASN A 6 11.88 16.19 -4.67
CA ASN A 6 11.23 16.82 -3.51
C ASN A 6 12.03 17.98 -2.91
N ILE A 7 13.23 18.25 -3.42
CA ILE A 7 14.08 19.36 -2.96
C ILE A 7 13.95 20.50 -3.96
N PRO A 8 13.30 21.62 -3.59
CA PRO A 8 13.23 22.79 -4.47
C PRO A 8 14.61 23.45 -4.58
N VAL A 9 14.98 23.80 -5.81
CA VAL A 9 16.24 24.53 -6.08
C VAL A 9 16.07 25.99 -5.65
N LYS A 10 17.04 26.51 -4.89
CA LYS A 10 17.04 27.92 -4.45
C LYS A 10 17.14 28.84 -5.66
N GLU A 11 16.51 30.02 -5.62
CA GLU A 11 16.55 30.98 -6.73
C GLU A 11 17.98 31.33 -7.19
N SER A 12 18.92 31.46 -6.25
CA SER A 12 20.33 31.76 -6.54
C SER A 12 21.08 30.63 -7.25
N GLU A 13 20.57 29.40 -7.19
CA GLU A 13 21.17 28.20 -7.78
C GLU A 13 20.48 27.80 -9.09
N LYS A 14 19.39 28.49 -9.46
CA LYS A 14 18.69 28.23 -10.72
C LYS A 14 19.52 28.75 -11.89
N ASP A 15 19.79 27.85 -12.82
CA ASP A 15 20.41 28.20 -14.09
C ASP A 15 19.34 28.75 -15.06
N PRO A 16 19.38 30.04 -15.42
CA PRO A 16 18.39 30.64 -16.30
C PRO A 16 18.47 30.08 -17.74
N GLN A 17 19.58 29.44 -18.11
CA GLN A 17 19.80 28.83 -19.43
C GLN A 17 19.60 27.30 -19.42
N LEU A 18 19.05 26.75 -18.33
CA LEU A 18 18.83 25.31 -18.20
C LEU A 18 18.03 24.72 -19.37
N PRO A 19 16.93 25.33 -19.86
CA PRO A 19 16.16 24.79 -20.98
C PRO A 19 16.99 24.66 -22.26
N GLU A 20 17.78 25.67 -22.61
CA GLU A 20 18.63 25.64 -23.81
C GLU A 20 19.73 24.58 -23.67
N LYS A 21 20.35 24.47 -22.49
CA LYS A 21 21.38 23.47 -22.22
C LYS A 21 20.83 22.05 -22.36
N ILE A 22 19.68 21.76 -21.74
CA ILE A 22 19.00 20.46 -21.88
C ILE A 22 18.68 20.20 -23.36
N SER A 23 18.16 21.20 -24.08
CA SER A 23 17.74 21.04 -25.48
C SER A 23 18.91 20.67 -26.40
N ARG A 24 20.11 21.21 -26.14
CA ARG A 24 21.34 20.88 -26.89
C ARG A 24 21.79 19.43 -26.65
N GLU A 25 21.54 18.88 -25.47
CA GLU A 25 21.91 17.52 -25.10
C GLU A 25 20.88 16.46 -25.53
N LEU A 26 19.61 16.85 -25.78
CA LEU A 26 18.54 15.92 -26.16
C LEU A 26 18.93 14.97 -27.31
N PRO A 27 19.53 15.42 -28.45
CA PRO A 27 19.90 14.51 -29.53
C PRO A 27 20.93 13.46 -29.09
N VAL A 28 21.88 13.84 -28.23
CA VAL A 28 22.93 12.95 -27.72
C VAL A 28 22.32 11.91 -26.77
N ILE A 29 21.44 12.34 -25.86
CA ILE A 29 20.70 11.46 -24.94
C ILE A 29 19.86 10.45 -25.74
N ILE A 30 19.08 10.90 -26.73
CA ILE A 30 18.24 10.03 -27.55
C ILE A 30 19.08 8.99 -28.27
N ARG A 31 20.17 9.40 -28.93
CA ARG A 31 21.08 8.47 -29.62
C ARG A 31 21.70 7.46 -28.66
N HIS A 32 22.09 7.89 -27.46
CA HIS A 32 22.61 6.99 -26.43
C HIS A 32 21.56 5.94 -26.01
N LEU A 33 20.32 6.37 -25.76
CA LEU A 33 19.22 5.46 -25.40
C LEU A 33 18.90 4.46 -26.52
N LEU A 34 18.87 4.91 -27.78
CA LEU A 34 18.63 4.03 -28.93
C LEU A 34 19.74 2.98 -29.10
N ASN A 35 20.98 3.35 -28.84
CA ASN A 35 22.11 2.41 -28.89
C ASN A 35 22.09 1.43 -27.71
N GLU A 36 21.86 1.93 -26.49
CA GLU A 36 21.87 1.13 -25.25
C GLU A 36 20.70 0.13 -25.20
N PHE A 37 19.57 0.51 -25.79
CA PHE A 37 18.33 -0.27 -25.86
C PHE A 37 17.93 -0.64 -27.29
N ALA A 38 18.92 -0.97 -28.13
CA ALA A 38 18.68 -1.49 -29.47
C ALA A 38 17.78 -2.75 -29.46
N ASP A 39 17.92 -3.59 -28.43
CA ASP A 39 16.95 -4.65 -28.11
C ASP A 39 15.85 -4.11 -27.19
N GLN A 40 14.64 -3.99 -27.73
CA GLN A 40 13.46 -3.56 -26.97
C GLN A 40 13.14 -4.47 -25.79
N ASN A 41 13.49 -5.77 -25.85
CA ASN A 41 13.24 -6.69 -24.74
C ASN A 41 14.12 -6.38 -23.53
N LYS A 42 15.34 -5.87 -23.73
CA LYS A 42 16.22 -5.41 -22.65
C LYS A 42 15.58 -4.26 -21.88
N ALA A 43 15.13 -3.22 -22.59
CA ALA A 43 14.44 -2.08 -21.97
C ALA A 43 13.16 -2.52 -21.23
N LYS A 44 12.33 -3.35 -21.86
CA LYS A 44 11.10 -3.88 -21.26
C LYS A 44 11.37 -4.63 -19.96
N LYS A 45 12.37 -5.52 -19.94
CA LYS A 45 12.76 -6.27 -18.73
C LYS A 45 13.20 -5.36 -17.59
N LEU A 46 14.00 -4.33 -17.89
CA LEU A 46 14.46 -3.36 -16.89
C LEU A 46 13.30 -2.53 -16.33
N LEU A 47 12.37 -2.09 -17.18
CA LEU A 47 11.17 -1.38 -16.74
C LEU A 47 10.28 -2.25 -15.86
N GLN A 48 10.10 -3.53 -16.20
CA GLN A 48 9.36 -4.48 -15.38
C GLN A 48 10.04 -4.70 -14.02
N ALA A 49 11.37 -4.91 -14.02
CA ALA A 49 12.15 -5.05 -12.79
C ALA A 49 12.04 -3.82 -11.90
N GLN A 50 12.09 -2.61 -12.46
CA GLN A 50 11.92 -1.37 -11.69
C GLN A 50 10.49 -1.21 -11.18
N ARG A 51 9.47 -1.52 -11.99
CA ARG A 51 8.04 -1.46 -11.58
C ARG A 51 7.74 -2.41 -10.42
N ASP A 52 8.39 -3.57 -10.41
CA ASP A 52 8.19 -4.66 -9.44
C ASP A 52 9.23 -4.59 -8.29
N SER A 53 9.98 -3.49 -8.20
CA SER A 53 11.00 -3.25 -7.16
C SER A 53 10.38 -2.81 -5.83
N ASN A 54 11.10 -3.05 -4.73
CA ASN A 54 10.72 -2.60 -3.38
C ASN A 54 10.60 -1.06 -3.29
N GLU A 55 11.36 -0.36 -4.10
CA GLU A 55 11.34 1.09 -4.17
C GLU A 55 10.05 1.61 -4.80
N ALA A 56 9.60 0.99 -5.90
CA ALA A 56 8.31 1.29 -6.50
C ALA A 56 7.16 0.97 -5.53
N LEU A 57 7.27 -0.13 -4.78
CA LEU A 57 6.31 -0.47 -3.73
C LEU A 57 6.27 0.59 -2.62
N THR A 58 7.43 1.12 -2.22
CA THR A 58 7.54 2.20 -1.23
C THR A 58 6.82 3.46 -1.73
N VAL A 59 7.04 3.87 -2.98
CA VAL A 59 6.35 5.03 -3.56
C VAL A 59 4.83 4.82 -3.61
N LYS A 60 4.37 3.65 -4.06
CA LYS A 60 2.94 3.31 -4.09
C LYS A 60 2.33 3.38 -2.69
N SER A 61 3.02 2.85 -1.68
CA SER A 61 2.59 2.87 -0.27
C SER A 61 2.45 4.29 0.29
N HIS A 62 3.32 5.23 -0.11
CA HIS A 62 3.20 6.63 0.30
C HIS A 62 2.04 7.35 -0.42
N SER A 63 1.74 6.99 -1.67
CA SER A 63 0.74 7.68 -2.49
C SER A 63 -0.68 7.11 -2.39
N ASP A 64 -0.83 5.82 -2.10
CA ASP A 64 -2.11 5.11 -2.13
C ASP A 64 -2.45 4.54 -0.73
N PRO A 65 -3.53 5.03 -0.09
CA PRO A 65 -3.97 4.56 1.22
C PRO A 65 -4.20 3.05 1.31
N LEU A 66 -4.65 2.40 0.22
CA LEU A 66 -4.85 0.96 0.21
C LEU A 66 -3.52 0.21 0.22
N TYR A 67 -2.51 0.68 -0.52
CA TYR A 67 -1.17 0.10 -0.44
C TYR A 67 -0.59 0.27 0.96
N ARG A 68 -0.78 1.45 1.57
CA ARG A 68 -0.34 1.70 2.94
C ARG A 68 -1.01 0.75 3.92
N PHE A 69 -2.33 0.60 3.84
CA PHE A 69 -3.10 -0.35 4.66
C PHE A 69 -2.61 -1.79 4.49
N CYS A 70 -2.42 -2.27 3.25
CA CYS A 70 -1.92 -3.62 2.99
C CYS A 70 -0.49 -3.85 3.52
N GLY A 71 0.28 -2.77 3.75
CA GLY A 71 1.57 -2.82 4.44
C GLY A 71 1.47 -3.43 5.84
N TYR A 72 0.38 -3.13 6.56
CA TYR A 72 0.09 -3.64 7.91
C TYR A 72 -0.49 -5.06 7.97
N LEU A 73 -0.70 -5.71 6.82
CA LEU A 73 -1.23 -7.09 6.79
C LEU A 73 -0.07 -8.09 6.81
N MET A 74 -0.16 -9.14 7.62
CA MET A 74 0.79 -10.26 7.62
C MET A 74 0.09 -11.53 7.15
N SER A 75 0.79 -12.38 6.41
CA SER A 75 0.28 -13.70 6.02
C SER A 75 0.52 -14.69 7.15
N VAL A 76 -0.53 -15.39 7.56
CA VAL A 76 -0.45 -16.48 8.53
C VAL A 76 -0.56 -17.85 7.84
N ASN A 77 0.02 -18.87 8.47
CA ASN A 77 0.04 -20.23 7.92
C ASN A 77 -1.36 -20.85 7.91
N ASP A 78 -2.14 -20.59 8.96
CA ASP A 78 -3.51 -21.06 9.05
C ASP A 78 -4.49 -20.12 8.31
N VAL A 79 -5.55 -20.68 7.76
CA VAL A 79 -6.59 -19.99 6.99
C VAL A 79 -7.73 -19.48 7.89
N THR A 80 -7.44 -19.37 9.19
CA THR A 80 -8.34 -18.94 10.27
C THR A 80 -8.16 -17.47 10.68
N GLY A 81 -7.39 -16.69 9.91
CA GLY A 81 -7.21 -15.26 10.12
C GLY A 81 -8.48 -14.43 9.87
N MET A 82 -8.31 -13.19 9.43
CA MET A 82 -9.41 -12.23 9.35
C MET A 82 -10.52 -12.63 8.37
N LYS A 83 -11.76 -12.24 8.69
CA LYS A 83 -12.93 -12.37 7.78
C LYS A 83 -13.07 -11.10 6.96
N MET A 84 -13.77 -11.14 5.82
CA MET A 84 -13.95 -9.92 5.01
C MET A 84 -14.74 -8.82 5.74
N GLY A 85 -15.91 -9.17 6.30
CA GLY A 85 -16.82 -8.20 6.92
C GLY A 85 -17.55 -7.31 5.90
N ASN A 86 -18.45 -6.45 6.39
CA ASN A 86 -19.17 -5.46 5.59
C ASN A 86 -19.73 -4.35 6.50
N LYS A 87 -20.16 -3.22 5.93
CA LYS A 87 -20.63 -2.04 6.71
C LYS A 87 -21.88 -2.30 7.57
N ASN A 88 -22.64 -3.36 7.31
CA ASN A 88 -23.88 -3.65 8.03
C ASN A 88 -23.62 -4.43 9.34
N ILE A 89 -22.39 -4.86 9.61
CA ILE A 89 -22.03 -5.56 10.85
C ILE A 89 -21.73 -4.51 11.93
N SER A 90 -22.52 -4.54 13.01
CA SER A 90 -22.36 -3.66 14.17
C SER A 90 -22.34 -4.50 15.47
N PRO A 91 -21.50 -4.15 16.47
CA PRO A 91 -20.49 -3.09 16.45
C PRO A 91 -19.31 -3.40 15.49
N ARG A 92 -18.57 -2.37 15.09
CA ARG A 92 -17.40 -2.52 14.22
C ARG A 92 -16.30 -3.28 14.99
N ALA A 93 -15.92 -4.45 14.49
CA ALA A 93 -14.79 -5.24 15.03
C ALA A 93 -13.58 -5.27 14.05
N PRO A 94 -12.70 -4.24 14.05
CA PRO A 94 -11.58 -4.13 13.09
C PRO A 94 -10.54 -5.24 13.24
N ARG A 95 -10.32 -5.79 14.44
CA ARG A 95 -9.38 -6.91 14.65
C ARG A 95 -9.88 -8.24 14.09
N LEU A 96 -11.18 -8.37 13.81
CA LEU A 96 -11.79 -9.60 13.26
C LEU A 96 -12.09 -9.49 11.75
N TYR A 97 -12.43 -8.28 11.29
CA TYR A 97 -12.92 -8.06 9.93
C TYR A 97 -11.99 -7.13 9.14
N LEU A 98 -11.45 -7.64 8.03
CA LEU A 98 -10.48 -6.96 7.18
C LEU A 98 -11.02 -5.64 6.62
N TYR A 99 -12.27 -5.61 6.16
CA TYR A 99 -12.88 -4.37 5.68
C TYR A 99 -13.16 -3.38 6.82
N HIS A 100 -13.40 -3.85 8.04
CA HIS A 100 -13.56 -2.96 9.20
C HIS A 100 -12.23 -2.33 9.58
N ALA A 101 -11.14 -3.11 9.57
CA ALA A 101 -9.78 -2.61 9.78
C ALA A 101 -9.45 -1.52 8.75
N TYR A 102 -9.75 -1.77 7.47
CA TYR A 102 -9.55 -0.77 6.41
C TYR A 102 -10.35 0.52 6.66
N LEU A 103 -11.62 0.42 7.06
CA LEU A 103 -12.42 1.61 7.38
C LEU A 103 -11.86 2.38 8.57
N SER A 104 -11.42 1.68 9.63
CA SER A 104 -10.76 2.30 10.78
C SER A 104 -9.43 2.96 10.39
N PHE A 105 -8.64 2.33 9.53
CA PHE A 105 -7.40 2.90 8.99
C PHE A 105 -7.68 4.20 8.21
N MET A 106 -8.68 4.20 7.34
CA MET A 106 -9.07 5.38 6.56
C MET A 106 -9.51 6.53 7.47
N GLU A 107 -10.32 6.22 8.49
CA GLU A 107 -10.81 7.19 9.47
C GLU A 107 -9.68 7.78 10.32
N ALA A 108 -8.79 6.95 10.86
CA ALA A 108 -7.67 7.39 11.69
C ALA A 108 -6.67 8.31 10.95
N HIS A 109 -6.51 8.10 9.63
CA HIS A 109 -5.61 8.89 8.80
C HIS A 109 -6.30 10.05 8.05
N GLY A 110 -7.60 10.29 8.31
CA GLY A 110 -8.35 11.40 7.71
C GLY A 110 -8.69 11.22 6.23
N PHE A 111 -8.73 9.99 5.72
CA PHE A 111 -9.13 9.72 4.34
C PHE A 111 -10.66 9.58 4.22
N GLU A 112 -11.30 10.53 3.54
CA GLU A 112 -12.76 10.64 3.49
C GLU A 112 -13.47 9.66 2.55
N ARG A 113 -12.74 9.09 1.57
CA ARG A 113 -13.34 8.30 0.48
C ARG A 113 -12.83 6.86 0.47
N PRO A 114 -13.28 6.01 1.42
CA PRO A 114 -12.95 4.59 1.41
C PRO A 114 -13.51 3.89 0.18
N LEU A 115 -12.76 2.91 -0.34
CA LEU A 115 -13.24 2.04 -1.39
C LEU A 115 -14.50 1.28 -0.96
N THR A 116 -15.36 0.98 -1.92
CA THR A 116 -16.47 0.06 -1.71
C THR A 116 -15.95 -1.34 -1.40
N LEU A 117 -16.74 -2.15 -0.69
CA LEU A 117 -16.36 -3.51 -0.33
C LEU A 117 -15.92 -4.34 -1.55
N THR A 118 -16.63 -4.22 -2.68
CA THR A 118 -16.30 -4.92 -3.93
C THR A 118 -14.93 -4.51 -4.46
N LYS A 119 -14.69 -3.20 -4.63
CA LYS A 119 -13.40 -2.68 -5.13
C LYS A 119 -12.24 -3.03 -4.20
N PHE A 120 -12.48 -2.96 -2.89
CA PHE A 120 -11.51 -3.38 -1.88
C PHE A 120 -11.14 -4.86 -2.03
N GLY A 121 -12.13 -5.75 -2.09
CA GLY A 121 -11.92 -7.18 -2.25
C GLY A 121 -11.23 -7.58 -3.56
N GLU A 122 -11.50 -6.85 -4.64
CA GLU A 122 -10.84 -7.04 -5.95
C GLU A 122 -9.38 -6.57 -5.96
N SER A 123 -9.06 -5.52 -5.21
CA SER A 123 -7.74 -4.88 -5.25
C SER A 123 -6.70 -5.60 -4.38
N ILE A 124 -7.10 -6.13 -3.22
CA ILE A 124 -6.19 -6.74 -2.24
C ILE A 124 -5.28 -7.85 -2.82
N PRO A 125 -5.79 -8.86 -3.56
CA PRO A 125 -4.94 -9.95 -4.03
C PRO A 125 -3.72 -9.49 -4.82
N LYS A 126 -3.91 -8.49 -5.68
CA LYS A 126 -2.83 -7.90 -6.48
C LYS A 126 -1.81 -7.19 -5.61
N ILE A 127 -2.27 -6.38 -4.66
CA ILE A 127 -1.40 -5.61 -3.77
C ILE A 127 -0.60 -6.54 -2.85
N MET A 128 -1.24 -7.57 -2.29
CA MET A 128 -0.56 -8.57 -1.47
C MET A 128 0.54 -9.31 -2.24
N LEU A 129 0.30 -9.63 -3.53
CA LEU A 129 1.32 -10.21 -4.41
C LEU A 129 2.50 -9.26 -4.63
N GLU A 130 2.27 -7.95 -4.80
CA GLU A 130 3.34 -6.95 -4.91
C GLU A 130 4.16 -6.82 -3.61
N TYR A 131 3.51 -6.97 -2.45
CA TYR A 131 4.19 -7.11 -1.15
C TYR A 131 4.87 -8.46 -0.93
N ARG A 132 4.76 -9.41 -1.88
CA ARG A 132 5.23 -10.80 -1.76
C ARG A 132 4.64 -11.54 -0.55
N LYS A 133 3.42 -11.16 -0.17
CA LYS A 133 2.65 -11.77 0.91
C LYS A 133 1.59 -12.69 0.33
N GLU A 134 1.50 -13.89 0.87
CA GLU A 134 0.55 -14.88 0.39
C GLU A 134 -0.88 -14.54 0.83
N TYR A 135 -1.82 -14.50 -0.13
CA TYR A 135 -3.22 -14.19 0.11
C TYR A 135 -4.13 -15.32 -0.38
N ARG A 136 -4.64 -16.10 0.57
CA ARG A 136 -5.55 -17.23 0.40
C ARG A 136 -6.86 -16.96 1.12
N LYS A 137 -7.92 -17.62 0.66
CA LYS A 137 -9.25 -17.58 1.29
C LYS A 137 -9.83 -18.98 1.39
N VAL A 138 -10.54 -19.24 2.48
CA VAL A 138 -11.30 -20.48 2.69
C VAL A 138 -12.76 -20.16 2.89
N ARG A 139 -13.62 -20.95 2.24
CA ARG A 139 -15.07 -20.85 2.41
C ARG A 139 -15.44 -21.39 3.79
N THR A 140 -16.24 -20.62 4.52
CA THR A 140 -16.79 -20.96 5.82
C THR A 140 -18.32 -20.92 5.76
N LYS A 141 -18.97 -21.43 6.82
CA LYS A 141 -20.45 -21.36 6.97
C LYS A 141 -21.00 -19.93 6.88
N LYS A 142 -20.19 -18.92 7.24
CA LYS A 142 -20.61 -17.51 7.33
C LYS A 142 -19.92 -16.59 6.31
N GLY A 143 -19.28 -17.13 5.26
CA GLY A 143 -18.59 -16.35 4.24
C GLY A 143 -17.18 -16.87 3.94
N TYR A 144 -16.19 -15.97 3.86
CA TYR A 144 -14.79 -16.33 3.65
C TYR A 144 -13.92 -15.86 4.81
N SER A 145 -12.94 -16.68 5.18
CA SER A 145 -11.83 -16.29 6.06
C SER A 145 -10.55 -16.28 5.23
N TYR A 146 -9.64 -15.39 5.58
CA TYR A 146 -8.43 -15.10 4.83
C TYR A 146 -7.23 -15.37 5.74
N ASN A 147 -6.12 -15.82 5.15
CA ASN A 147 -4.89 -16.12 5.90
C ASN A 147 -4.10 -14.83 6.21
N VAL A 148 -4.78 -13.76 6.61
CA VAL A 148 -4.16 -12.48 6.95
C VAL A 148 -4.55 -12.02 8.33
N GLU A 149 -3.61 -11.39 9.01
CA GLU A 149 -3.80 -10.71 10.29
C GLU A 149 -3.16 -9.32 10.24
N LEU A 150 -3.49 -8.47 11.21
CA LEU A 150 -2.88 -7.16 11.36
C LEU A 150 -1.54 -7.32 12.10
N SER A 151 -0.52 -6.61 11.64
CA SER A 151 0.77 -6.52 12.32
C SER A 151 0.68 -5.66 13.59
N GLU A 152 1.69 -5.75 14.45
CA GLU A 152 1.74 -4.98 15.70
C GLU A 152 1.71 -3.47 15.44
N GLU A 153 2.28 -3.01 14.32
CA GLU A 153 2.26 -1.59 13.93
C GLU A 153 0.85 -1.08 13.62
N ALA A 154 -0.13 -1.96 13.39
CA ALA A 154 -1.52 -1.56 13.20
C ALA A 154 -2.15 -0.97 14.48
N GLU A 155 -1.62 -1.31 15.65
CA GLU A 155 -2.12 -0.84 16.94
C GLU A 155 -2.05 0.70 17.08
N GLU A 156 -1.19 1.36 16.31
CA GLU A 156 -1.07 2.83 16.29
C GLU A 156 -2.37 3.54 15.86
N TRP A 157 -3.17 2.91 15.00
CA TRP A 157 -4.39 3.50 14.44
C TRP A 157 -5.65 2.67 14.73
N LEU A 158 -5.50 1.47 15.30
CA LEU A 158 -6.64 0.67 15.70
C LEU A 158 -7.37 1.33 16.87
N PRO A 159 -8.73 1.30 16.90
CA PRO A 159 -9.47 1.75 18.06
C PRO A 159 -9.02 0.99 19.32
N SER A 160 -8.73 1.74 20.38
CA SER A 160 -8.41 1.19 21.69
C SER A 160 -9.56 0.28 22.14
N VAL A 161 -9.22 -0.89 22.66
CA VAL A 161 -10.19 -1.64 23.46
C VAL A 161 -10.39 -0.81 24.74
N PRO A 162 -11.63 -0.53 25.17
CA PRO A 162 -11.84 0.10 26.46
C PRO A 162 -11.10 -0.73 27.51
N GLU A 163 -10.19 -0.11 28.28
CA GLU A 163 -9.64 -0.76 29.46
C GLU A 163 -10.83 -1.13 30.35
N CYS A 164 -11.07 -2.44 30.53
CA CYS A 164 -11.95 -2.89 31.59
C CYS A 164 -11.30 -2.42 32.89
N ARG A 165 -11.74 -1.28 33.41
CA ARG A 165 -11.49 -0.94 34.80
C ARG A 165 -12.18 -2.02 35.61
N ASP A 166 -11.40 -2.93 36.16
CA ASP A 166 -11.90 -3.91 37.12
C ASP A 166 -12.66 -3.13 38.20
N PHE A 167 -13.98 -3.25 38.19
CA PHE A 167 -14.81 -2.78 39.28
C PHE A 167 -14.48 -3.69 40.46
N THR A 168 -13.46 -3.30 41.22
CA THR A 168 -13.27 -3.82 42.57
C THR A 168 -14.47 -3.31 43.37
N SER A 169 -15.42 -4.21 43.63
CA SER A 169 -16.55 -3.96 44.51
C SER A 169 -16.02 -3.49 45.87
N PRO A 170 -16.51 -2.36 46.42
CA PRO A 170 -16.23 -2.02 47.80
C PRO A 170 -16.92 -3.04 48.71
N VAL A 171 -16.15 -3.56 49.66
CA VAL A 171 -16.58 -4.46 50.75
C VAL A 171 -17.55 -3.74 51.68
#